data_AF-A0A7I9WLD1-F1
#
_entry.id   AF-A0A7I9WLD1-F1
#
_cell.length_a   1.000
_cell.length_b   1.000
_cell.length_c   1.000
_cell.angle_alpha   90.00
_cell.angle_beta   90.00
_cell.angle_gamma   90.00
#
_symmetry.space_group_name_H-M   'P 1'
#
loop_
_entity.id
_entity.type
_entity.pdbx_description
1 polymer ?
#
loop_
_entity_poly.entity_id
_entity_poly.type
_entity_poly.pdbx_seq_one_letter_code
_entity_poly.pdbx_strand_id
1 'polypeptide(L)'
;MALANKESELAERIRATSDEVTSTDIARELDRWATGADQLAQVHRDQIYRPNPDITAPPPPSFIQGSVAVNEATNNLVLACPSAGPHDADA
;
A
#
# COMPACT_ATOMS: atom_id res chain seq x y z
N MET A 1 6.80 14.47 -6.66
CA MET A 1 7.38 13.85 -5.45
C MET A 1 6.41 13.70 -4.30
N ALA A 2 5.41 14.59 -4.14
CA ALA A 2 4.47 14.53 -3.00
C ALA A 2 3.69 13.20 -2.87
N LEU A 3 3.29 12.56 -3.98
CA LEU A 3 2.57 11.27 -3.94
C LEU A 3 3.47 10.13 -3.42
N ALA A 4 4.63 9.92 -4.04
CA ALA A 4 5.57 8.88 -3.62
C ALA A 4 6.03 9.03 -2.15
N ASN A 5 6.18 10.27 -1.68
CA ASN A 5 6.52 10.51 -0.28
C ASN A 5 5.38 10.11 0.67
N LYS A 6 4.13 10.42 0.32
CA LYS A 6 2.96 9.99 1.10
C LYS A 6 2.82 8.47 1.14
N GLU A 7 3.08 7.79 0.03
CA GLU A 7 3.02 6.32 -0.05
C GLU A 7 4.09 5.66 0.82
N SER A 8 5.33 6.18 0.82
CA SER A 8 6.37 5.67 1.73
C SER A 8 6.09 6.00 3.20
N GLU A 9 5.60 7.20 3.52
CA GLU A 9 5.21 7.55 4.89
C GLU A 9 4.09 6.63 5.40
N LEU A 10 3.13 6.30 4.53
CA LEU A 10 2.06 5.37 4.87
C LEU A 10 2.57 3.95 5.07
N ALA A 11 3.51 3.48 4.25
CA ALA A 11 4.17 2.19 4.44
C ALA A 11 4.91 2.11 5.79
N GLU A 12 5.64 3.17 6.16
CA GLU A 12 6.33 3.27 7.46
C GLU A 12 5.35 3.21 8.63
N ARG A 13 4.25 3.98 8.55
CA ARG A 13 3.21 3.97 9.58
C ARG A 13 2.58 2.60 9.75
N ILE A 14 2.33 1.89 8.65
CA ILE A 14 1.71 0.57 8.69
C ILE A 14 2.64 -0.48 9.27
N ARG A 15 3.95 -0.43 8.97
CA ARG A 15 4.95 -1.26 9.64
C ARG A 15 4.98 -1.01 11.14
N ALA A 16 5.01 0.27 11.55
CA ALA A 16 4.99 0.63 12.96
C ALA A 16 3.73 0.10 13.67
N THR A 17 2.55 0.18 13.03
CA THR A 17 1.32 -0.41 13.56
C THR A 17 1.37 -1.93 13.59
N SER A 18 2.01 -2.59 12.61
CA SER A 18 2.10 -4.05 12.57
C SER A 18 2.83 -4.64 13.77
N ASP A 19 3.81 -3.92 14.33
CA ASP A 19 4.54 -4.32 15.54
C ASP A 19 3.66 -4.26 16.81
N GLU A 20 2.57 -3.50 16.78
CA GLU A 20 1.62 -3.35 17.90
C GLU A 20 0.47 -4.38 17.84
N VAL A 21 0.35 -5.12 16.74
CA VAL A 21 -0.75 -6.07 16.52
C VAL A 21 -0.37 -7.47 17.04
N THR A 22 -1.22 -8.02 17.91
CA THR A 22 -1.01 -9.37 18.49
C THR A 22 -1.41 -10.51 17.56
N SER A 23 -2.25 -10.24 16.55
CA SER A 23 -2.64 -11.22 15.54
C SER A 23 -1.58 -11.32 14.44
N THR A 24 -0.91 -12.46 14.37
CA THR A 24 0.12 -12.74 13.36
C THR A 24 -0.40 -12.62 11.92
N ASP A 25 -1.67 -12.97 11.68
CA ASP A 25 -2.26 -12.88 10.35
C ASP A 25 -2.50 -11.42 9.95
N ILE A 26 -3.01 -10.60 10.86
CA ILE A 26 -3.20 -9.16 10.62
C ILE A 26 -1.84 -8.47 10.42
N ALA A 27 -0.84 -8.79 11.26
CA ALA A 27 0.51 -8.24 11.12
C ALA A 27 1.13 -8.59 9.75
N ARG A 28 0.92 -9.82 9.26
CA ARG A 28 1.38 -10.24 7.93
C ARG A 28 0.71 -9.45 6.80
N GLU A 29 -0.59 -9.25 6.88
CA GLU A 29 -1.30 -8.49 5.85
C GLU A 29 -0.90 -7.00 5.89
N LEU A 30 -0.65 -6.43 7.07
CA LEU A 30 -0.10 -5.07 7.19
C LEU A 30 1.30 -4.94 6.56
N ASP A 31 2.21 -5.90 6.81
CA ASP A 31 3.54 -5.88 6.17
C ASP A 31 3.45 -6.03 4.64
N ARG A 32 2.55 -6.90 4.16
CA ARG A 32 2.28 -7.05 2.73
C ARG A 32 1.76 -5.75 2.12
N TRP A 33 0.86 -5.08 2.82
CA TRP A 33 0.33 -3.78 2.43
C TRP A 33 1.45 -2.75 2.32
N ALA A 34 2.29 -2.62 3.36
CA ALA A 34 3.40 -1.68 3.40
C ALA A 34 4.41 -1.94 2.28
N THR A 35 4.74 -3.20 2.02
CA THR A 35 5.62 -3.59 0.91
C THR A 35 5.05 -3.18 -0.44
N GLY A 36 3.75 -3.34 -0.66
CA GLY A 36 3.10 -2.90 -1.90
C GLY A 36 3.11 -1.38 -2.07
N ALA A 37 2.86 -0.63 -0.99
CA ALA A 37 2.94 0.83 -1.00
C ALA A 37 4.35 1.34 -1.30
N ASP A 38 5.40 0.70 -0.76
CA ASP A 38 6.80 1.03 -1.09
C ASP A 38 7.11 0.82 -2.58
N GLN A 39 6.60 -0.27 -3.18
CA GLN A 39 6.77 -0.53 -4.61
C GLN A 39 6.09 0.53 -5.47
N LEU A 40 4.88 0.96 -5.09
CA LEU A 40 4.18 2.05 -5.78
C LEU A 40 4.92 3.38 -5.65
N ALA A 41 5.43 3.68 -4.45
CA ALA A 41 6.24 4.87 -4.21
C ALA A 41 7.50 4.89 -5.09
N GLN A 42 8.18 3.74 -5.22
CA GLN A 42 9.34 3.61 -6.11
C GLN A 42 8.95 3.85 -7.58
N VAL A 43 7.87 3.24 -8.07
CA VAL A 43 7.40 3.45 -9.44
C VAL A 43 7.10 4.94 -9.69
N HIS A 44 6.43 5.61 -8.75
CA HIS A 44 6.13 7.04 -8.89
C HIS A 44 7.40 7.90 -8.86
N ARG A 45 8.42 7.54 -8.09
CA ARG A 45 9.74 8.21 -8.16
C ARG A 45 10.36 8.01 -9.54
N ASP A 46 10.40 6.79 -10.04
CA ASP A 46 10.99 6.45 -11.33
C ASP A 46 10.31 7.18 -12.49
N GLN A 47 8.99 7.34 -12.44
CA GLN A 47 8.23 8.11 -13.42
C GLN A 47 8.62 9.59 -13.44
N ILE A 48 8.86 10.21 -12.27
CA ILE A 48 9.28 11.61 -12.18
C ILE A 48 10.69 11.80 -12.74
N TYR A 49 11.58 10.83 -12.55
CA TYR A 49 12.96 10.88 -13.04
C TYR A 49 13.11 10.47 -14.52
N ARG A 50 12.02 10.01 -15.18
CA ARG A 50 12.02 9.72 -16.61
C ARG A 50 11.70 11.00 -17.40
N PRO A 51 12.65 11.55 -18.19
CA PRO A 51 12.45 12.80 -18.93
C PRO A 51 11.43 12.68 -20.08
N ASN A 52 11.05 11.48 -20.49
CA ASN A 52 10.03 11.24 -21.51
C ASN A 52 9.22 9.98 -21.15
N PRO A 53 8.18 10.08 -20.30
CA PRO A 53 7.37 8.93 -19.95
C PRO A 53 6.54 8.50 -21.17
N ASP A 54 6.78 7.28 -21.65
CA ASP A 54 5.95 6.66 -22.67
C ASP A 54 4.61 6.23 -22.05
N ILE A 55 3.55 6.96 -22.36
CA ILE A 55 2.19 6.69 -21.85
C ILE A 55 1.55 5.45 -22.46
N THR A 56 2.12 4.90 -23.53
CA THR A 56 1.65 3.68 -24.21
C THR A 56 2.40 2.45 -23.74
N ALA A 57 3.52 2.63 -23.02
CA ALA A 57 4.25 1.53 -22.43
C ALA A 57 3.39 0.83 -21.36
N PRO A 58 3.46 -0.51 -21.29
CA PRO A 58 2.79 -1.24 -20.22
C PRO A 58 3.33 -0.80 -18.85
N PRO A 59 2.50 -0.83 -17.79
CA PRO A 59 2.96 -0.54 -16.44
C PRO A 59 4.13 -1.46 -16.05
N PRO A 60 5.12 -0.96 -15.28
CA PRO A 60 6.22 -1.80 -14.84
C PRO A 60 5.68 -2.94 -13.95
N PRO A 61 6.31 -4.13 -13.95
CA PRO A 61 5.86 -5.26 -13.13
C PRO A 61 5.70 -4.91 -11.64
N SER A 62 6.56 -4.04 -11.10
CA SER A 62 6.49 -3.54 -9.72
C SER A 62 5.21 -2.74 -9.42
N PHE A 63 4.66 -2.03 -10.41
CA PHE A 63 3.38 -1.33 -10.25
C PHE A 63 2.24 -2.34 -10.08
N ILE A 64 2.23 -3.38 -10.92
CA ILE A 64 1.20 -4.43 -10.87
C ILE A 64 1.32 -5.20 -9.55
N GLN A 65 2.53 -5.64 -9.20
CA GLN A 65 2.80 -6.37 -7.95
C GLN A 65 2.43 -5.55 -6.72
N GLY A 66 2.81 -4.28 -6.67
CA GLY A 66 2.51 -3.39 -5.56
C GLY A 66 1.00 -3.16 -5.42
N SER A 67 0.31 -2.91 -6.54
CA SER A 67 -1.15 -2.74 -6.56
C SER A 67 -1.89 -3.99 -6.08
N VAL A 68 -1.47 -5.17 -6.55
CA VAL A 68 -2.05 -6.46 -6.12
C VAL A 68 -1.79 -6.70 -4.63
N ALA A 69 -0.58 -6.45 -4.14
CA ALA A 69 -0.24 -6.63 -2.73
C ALA A 69 -1.08 -5.73 -1.81
N VAL A 70 -1.21 -4.45 -2.15
CA VAL A 70 -2.07 -3.49 -1.40
C VAL A 70 -3.54 -3.93 -1.43
N ASN A 71 -4.05 -4.33 -2.59
CA ASN A 71 -5.45 -4.72 -2.74
C ASN A 71 -5.78 -6.01 -1.97
N GLU A 72 -4.96 -7.05 -2.10
CA GLU A 72 -5.14 -8.31 -1.38
C GLU A 72 -5.04 -8.11 0.13
N ALA A 73 -4.03 -7.37 0.60
CA ALA A 73 -3.89 -7.05 2.02
C ALA A 73 -5.09 -6.27 2.54
N THR A 74 -5.59 -5.28 1.79
CA THR A 74 -6.79 -4.51 2.18
C THR A 74 -8.00 -5.42 2.34
N ASN A 75 -8.25 -6.31 1.38
CA ASN A 75 -9.38 -7.24 1.45
C ASN A 75 -9.26 -8.20 2.64
N ASN A 76 -8.07 -8.74 2.87
CA ASN A 76 -7.82 -9.65 3.99
C ASN A 76 -7.95 -8.95 5.35
N LEU A 77 -7.48 -7.71 5.46
CA LEU A 77 -7.63 -6.89 6.66
C LEU A 77 -9.10 -6.56 6.96
N VAL A 78 -9.90 -6.22 5.94
CA VAL A 78 -11.35 -6.00 6.09
C VAL A 78 -12.05 -7.28 6.57
N LEU A 79 -11.67 -8.44 6.03
CA LEU A 79 -12.21 -9.73 6.47
C LEU A 79 -11.78 -10.10 7.90
N ALA A 80 -10.55 -9.77 8.28
CA ALA A 80 -10.02 -10.01 9.63
C ALA A 80 -10.58 -9.02 10.68
N CYS A 81 -11.01 -7.84 10.25
CA CYS A 81 -11.58 -6.79 11.09
C CYS A 81 -12.98 -6.39 10.61
N PRO A 82 -14.01 -7.24 10.81
CA PRO A 82 -15.37 -6.97 10.33
C PRO A 82 -16.01 -5.71 10.94
N SER A 83 -15.54 -5.27 12.11
CA SER A 83 -15.92 -4.00 12.76
C SER A 83 -15.16 -2.77 12.24
N ALA A 84 -14.18 -2.94 11.36
CA ALA A 84 -13.45 -1.85 10.69
C ALA A 84 -14.06 -1.45 9.34
N GLY A 85 -15.23 -1.99 8.98
CA GLY A 85 -16.09 -1.41 7.96
C GLY A 85 -16.36 0.07 8.25
N PRO A 86 -16.75 0.88 7.25
CA PRO A 86 -16.92 2.32 7.44
C PRO A 86 -17.73 2.56 8.71
N HIS A 87 -17.11 3.22 9.70
CA HIS A 87 -17.86 3.80 10.80
C HIS A 87 -18.88 4.71 10.12
N ASP A 88 -20.16 4.34 10.21
CA ASP A 88 -21.23 5.25 9.86
C ASP A 88 -20.92 6.57 10.57
N ALA A 89 -20.67 7.59 9.77
CA ALA A 89 -20.60 8.95 10.22
C ALA A 89 -22.02 9.36 10.62
N ASP A 90 -22.45 8.96 11.80
CA ASP A 90 -23.65 9.48 12.46
C ASP A 90 -23.51 9.34 13.99
N ALA A 91 -22.98 10.40 14.60
CA ALA A 91 -23.31 10.87 15.95
C ALA A 91 -22.93 12.35 16.09
#